data_AF-A0A3D6BTR5-F1
#
_entry.id   AF-A0A3D6BTR5-F1
#
_cell.length_a   1.000
_cell.length_b   1.000
_cell.length_c   1.000
_cell.angle_alpha   90.00
_cell.angle_beta   90.00
_cell.angle_gamma   90.00
#
_symmetry.space_group_name_H-M   'P 1'
#
loop_
_entity.id
_entity.type
_entity.pdbx_description
1 polymer ?
#
loop_
_entity_poly.entity_id
_entity_poly.type
_entity_poly.pdbx_seq_one_letter_code
_entity_poly.pdbx_strand_id
1 'polypeptide(L)'
;NAVLSQEEKEAGVALIDIGGGTTDLAVFKDGIIRHTAVIPFGGNVITEDIKEGCSIIEKQAELLKIKFGSAWPGENKENEIVSIPGLRGRDPKEITLKNLSKIIHARVVEIVEQVYVEIKNYGHEEQKKKLI
;
A
#
# COMPACT_ATOMS: atom_id res chain seq x y z
N ASN A 1 -9.19 -8.22 -20.95
CA ASN A 1 -8.01 -8.14 -20.07
C ASN A 1 -8.13 -6.88 -19.24
N ALA A 2 -8.08 -6.96 -17.91
CA ALA A 2 -8.12 -5.76 -17.08
C ALA A 2 -6.74 -5.36 -16.52
N VAL A 3 -5.85 -6.32 -16.26
CA VAL A 3 -4.56 -6.01 -15.58
C VAL A 3 -3.35 -6.79 -16.13
N LEU A 4 -3.43 -8.13 -16.27
CA LEU A 4 -2.29 -8.96 -16.75
C LEU A 4 -2.51 -9.53 -18.17
N SER A 5 -1.45 -9.56 -18.96
CA SER A 5 -1.37 -10.23 -20.26
C SER A 5 -1.17 -11.75 -20.10
N GLN A 6 -1.38 -12.51 -21.18
CA GLN A 6 -1.15 -13.96 -21.16
C GLN A 6 0.35 -14.26 -21.08
N GLU A 7 1.16 -13.47 -21.80
CA GLU A 7 2.62 -13.57 -21.81
C GLU A 7 3.22 -13.32 -20.42
N GLU A 8 2.69 -12.36 -19.65
CA GLU A 8 3.12 -12.10 -18.28
C GLU A 8 2.81 -13.30 -17.36
N LYS A 9 1.62 -13.90 -17.49
CA LYS A 9 1.24 -15.09 -16.72
C LYS A 9 2.05 -16.32 -17.09
N GLU A 10 2.49 -16.43 -18.33
CA GLU A 10 3.38 -17.49 -18.79
C GLU A 10 4.80 -17.30 -18.24
N ALA A 11 5.36 -16.10 -18.38
CA ALA A 11 6.73 -15.78 -17.95
C ALA A 11 6.94 -15.83 -16.43
N GLY A 12 5.90 -15.53 -15.65
CA GLY A 12 5.98 -15.42 -14.20
C GLY A 12 5.69 -13.99 -13.74
N VAL A 13 4.59 -13.79 -13.01
CA VAL A 13 4.18 -12.46 -12.53
C VAL A 13 3.43 -12.56 -11.22
N ALA A 14 3.63 -11.57 -10.34
CA ALA A 14 2.84 -11.38 -9.14
C ALA A 14 1.84 -10.25 -9.35
N LEU A 15 0.55 -10.52 -9.15
CA LEU A 15 -0.50 -9.52 -9.03
C LEU A 15 -0.70 -9.20 -7.55
N ILE A 16 -0.64 -7.91 -7.21
CA ILE A 16 -0.85 -7.40 -5.86
C ILE A 16 -2.04 -6.45 -5.91
N ASP A 17 -3.12 -6.79 -5.22
CA ASP A 17 -4.34 -5.97 -5.11
C ASP A 17 -4.45 -5.38 -3.71
N ILE A 18 -4.26 -4.07 -3.57
CA ILE A 18 -4.31 -3.37 -2.28
C ILE A 18 -5.72 -2.82 -2.09
N GLY A 19 -6.55 -3.57 -1.37
CA GLY A 19 -7.90 -3.19 -0.97
C GLY A 19 -7.91 -2.29 0.26
N GLY A 20 -9.10 -2.10 0.86
CA GLY A 20 -9.25 -1.32 2.10
C GLY A 20 -8.71 -2.05 3.33
N GLY A 21 -9.13 -3.30 3.54
CA GLY A 21 -8.74 -4.09 4.72
C GLY A 21 -7.57 -5.04 4.50
N THR A 22 -7.35 -5.47 3.25
CA THR A 22 -6.38 -6.51 2.91
C THR A 22 -5.60 -6.14 1.66
N THR A 23 -4.47 -6.81 1.48
CA THR A 23 -3.72 -6.83 0.25
C THR A 23 -3.64 -8.27 -0.24
N ASP A 24 -4.19 -8.55 -1.41
CA ASP A 24 -4.25 -9.89 -1.99
C ASP A 24 -3.08 -10.10 -2.95
N LEU A 25 -2.41 -11.24 -2.84
CA LEU A 25 -1.30 -11.66 -3.69
C LEU A 25 -1.74 -12.86 -4.53
N ALA A 26 -1.48 -12.82 -5.83
CA ALA A 26 -1.57 -13.98 -6.72
C ALA A 26 -0.33 -14.08 -7.60
N VAL A 27 0.37 -15.22 -7.54
CA VAL A 27 1.54 -15.51 -8.39
C VAL A 27 1.13 -16.43 -9.52
N PHE A 28 1.40 -16.03 -10.76
CA PHE A 28 1.17 -16.80 -11.96
C PHE A 28 2.49 -17.27 -12.55
N LYS A 29 2.52 -18.48 -13.13
CA LYS A 29 3.64 -19.03 -13.91
C LYS A 29 3.16 -20.18 -14.79
N ASP A 30 3.64 -20.27 -16.02
CA ASP A 30 3.19 -21.24 -17.03
C ASP A 30 1.67 -21.12 -17.30
N GLY A 31 1.13 -19.90 -17.23
CA GLY A 31 -0.27 -19.60 -17.54
C GLY A 31 -1.28 -19.97 -16.45
N ILE A 32 -0.83 -20.53 -15.32
CA ILE A 32 -1.68 -20.92 -14.19
C ILE A 32 -1.30 -20.20 -12.90
N ILE A 33 -2.22 -20.17 -11.94
CA ILE A 33 -1.94 -19.68 -10.57
C ILE A 33 -1.06 -20.71 -9.86
N ARG A 34 0.03 -20.24 -9.25
CA ARG A 34 0.96 -21.05 -8.45
C ARG A 34 0.85 -20.80 -6.95
N HIS A 35 0.55 -19.57 -6.56
CA HIS A 35 0.45 -19.18 -5.16
C HIS A 35 -0.59 -18.09 -4.98
N THR A 36 -1.24 -18.09 -3.82
CA THR A 36 -2.13 -17.02 -3.37
C THR A 36 -1.95 -16.77 -1.89
N ALA A 37 -1.95 -15.52 -1.49
CA ALA A 37 -1.89 -15.14 -0.08
C ALA A 37 -2.68 -13.86 0.17
N VAL A 38 -3.02 -13.64 1.44
CA VAL A 38 -3.71 -12.43 1.90
C VAL A 38 -2.90 -11.82 3.02
N ILE A 39 -2.48 -10.58 2.83
CA ILE A 39 -1.82 -9.77 3.84
C ILE A 39 -2.94 -8.97 4.54
N PRO A 40 -3.05 -9.01 5.88
CA PRO A 40 -4.17 -8.42 6.62
C PRO A 40 -4.03 -6.88 6.79
N PHE A 41 -3.53 -6.20 5.76
CA PHE A 41 -3.34 -4.76 5.72
C PHE A 41 -3.69 -4.21 4.33
N GLY A 42 -4.39 -3.09 4.30
CA GLY A 42 -4.74 -2.36 3.07
C GLY A 42 -4.79 -0.85 3.30
N GLY A 43 -5.62 -0.14 2.55
CA GLY A 43 -5.75 1.31 2.64
C GLY A 43 -6.29 1.85 3.97
N ASN A 44 -6.98 1.05 4.78
CA ASN A 44 -7.58 1.50 6.05
C ASN A 44 -6.52 1.78 7.12
N VAL A 45 -5.46 0.97 7.20
CA VAL A 45 -4.37 1.23 8.15
C VAL A 45 -3.58 2.48 7.78
N ILE A 46 -3.46 2.79 6.47
CA ILE A 46 -2.89 4.07 6.00
C ILE A 46 -3.73 5.24 6.52
N THR A 47 -5.06 5.13 6.46
CA THR A 47 -5.97 6.15 6.99
C THR A 47 -5.84 6.34 8.48
N GLU A 48 -5.67 5.24 9.23
CA GLU A 48 -5.42 5.26 10.67
C GLU A 48 -4.12 5.97 11.01
N ASP A 49 -3.02 5.68 10.29
CA ASP A 49 -1.73 6.34 10.53
C ASP A 49 -1.80 7.84 10.22
N ILE A 50 -2.53 8.24 9.16
CA ILE A 50 -2.76 9.66 8.86
C ILE A 50 -3.57 10.30 9.98
N LYS A 51 -4.61 9.63 10.47
CA LYS A 51 -5.46 10.12 11.57
C LYS A 51 -4.61 10.41 12.82
N GLU A 52 -3.76 9.47 13.21
CA GLU A 52 -2.88 9.60 14.36
C GLU A 52 -1.76 10.64 14.12
N GLY A 53 -1.00 10.46 13.04
CA GLY A 53 0.17 11.28 12.71
C GLY A 53 -0.17 12.75 12.40
N CYS A 54 -1.39 13.00 11.91
CA CYS A 54 -1.89 14.36 11.68
C CYS A 54 -2.90 14.81 12.74
N SER A 55 -3.23 14.00 13.75
CA SER A 55 -4.18 14.31 14.83
C SER A 55 -5.50 14.93 14.34
N ILE A 56 -6.09 14.32 13.32
CA ILE A 56 -7.37 14.69 12.72
C ILE A 56 -8.38 13.56 12.91
N ILE A 57 -9.65 13.75 12.51
CA ILE A 57 -10.62 12.65 12.54
C ILE A 57 -10.49 11.77 11.30
N GLU A 58 -10.91 10.51 11.43
CA GLU A 58 -10.82 9.49 10.38
C GLU A 58 -11.40 9.96 9.03
N LYS A 59 -12.57 10.59 9.04
CA LYS A 59 -13.18 11.15 7.82
C LYS A 59 -12.29 12.19 7.12
N GLN A 60 -11.56 13.01 7.89
CA GLN A 60 -10.62 13.98 7.34
C GLN A 60 -9.35 13.29 6.84
N ALA A 61 -8.86 12.27 7.56
CA ALA A 61 -7.72 11.47 7.14
C ALA A 61 -7.96 10.74 5.82
N GLU A 62 -9.11 10.08 5.65
CA GLU A 62 -9.48 9.40 4.40
C GLU A 62 -9.58 10.40 3.25
N LEU A 63 -10.22 11.54 3.49
CA LEU A 63 -10.34 12.59 2.48
C LEU A 63 -8.98 13.16 2.09
N LEU A 64 -8.08 13.35 3.06
CA LEU A 64 -6.73 13.83 2.84
C LEU A 64 -5.91 12.81 2.03
N LYS A 65 -6.00 11.52 2.37
CA LYS A 65 -5.40 10.40 1.64
C LYS A 65 -5.86 10.37 0.19
N ILE A 66 -7.16 10.40 -0.07
CA ILE A 66 -7.73 10.31 -1.42
C ILE A 66 -7.34 11.53 -2.27
N LYS A 67 -7.36 12.74 -1.70
CA LYS A 67 -7.16 13.97 -2.47
C LYS A 67 -5.70 14.35 -2.68
N PHE A 68 -4.84 14.04 -1.71
CA PHE A 68 -3.48 14.57 -1.67
C PHE A 68 -2.42 13.51 -1.33
N GLY A 69 -2.82 12.26 -1.14
CA GLY A 69 -1.91 11.19 -0.77
C GLY A 69 -0.87 10.91 -1.86
N SER A 70 0.36 10.68 -1.43
CA SER A 70 1.46 10.15 -2.25
C SER A 70 2.20 9.12 -1.41
N ALA A 71 2.65 8.03 -2.04
CA ALA A 71 3.53 7.05 -1.40
C ALA A 71 5.01 7.34 -1.65
N TRP A 72 5.34 8.48 -2.30
CA TRP A 72 6.71 8.85 -2.64
C TRP A 72 7.04 10.27 -2.15
N PRO A 73 7.67 10.41 -0.96
CA PRO A 73 7.91 11.71 -0.32
C PRO A 73 8.84 12.65 -1.09
N GLY A 74 9.67 12.11 -2.00
CA GLY A 74 10.64 12.89 -2.76
C GLY A 74 10.03 13.83 -3.81
N GLU A 75 8.78 13.61 -4.21
CA GLU A 75 8.10 14.44 -5.22
C GLU A 75 7.38 15.66 -4.61
N ASN A 76 7.12 15.66 -3.30
CA ASN A 76 6.41 16.75 -2.64
C ASN A 76 7.36 17.88 -2.23
N LYS A 77 6.99 19.12 -2.57
CA LYS A 77 7.73 20.31 -2.14
C LYS A 77 7.45 20.59 -0.67
N GLU A 78 8.42 21.19 0.03
CA GLU A 78 8.27 21.48 1.47
C GLU A 78 7.19 22.54 1.76
N ASN A 79 6.90 23.41 0.80
CA ASN A 79 5.97 24.52 0.94
C ASN A 79 4.53 24.18 0.51
N GLU A 80 4.23 22.95 0.10
CA GLU A 80 2.88 22.52 -0.24
C GLU A 80 2.12 22.13 1.03
N ILE A 81 1.08 22.91 1.36
CA ILE A 81 0.31 22.79 2.60
C ILE A 81 -1.17 22.66 2.28
N VAL A 82 -1.86 21.81 3.05
CA VAL A 82 -3.32 21.69 3.06
C VAL A 82 -3.83 22.14 4.43
N SER A 83 -4.81 23.04 4.44
CA SER A 83 -5.51 23.46 5.64
C SER A 83 -6.76 22.61 5.86
N ILE A 84 -6.82 21.92 7.00
CA ILE A 84 -7.95 21.11 7.41
C ILE A 84 -8.80 21.90 8.42
N PRO A 85 -10.12 22.01 8.22
CA PRO A 85 -10.99 22.69 9.17
C PRO A 85 -10.87 22.09 10.59
N GLY A 86 -10.67 22.96 11.57
CA GLY A 86 -10.64 22.56 12.97
C GLY A 86 -12.00 22.07 13.45
N LEU A 87 -12.00 21.23 14.47
CA LEU A 87 -13.22 20.67 15.06
C LEU A 87 -13.66 21.50 16.27
N ARG A 88 -14.97 21.80 16.33
CA ARG A 88 -15.63 22.47 17.47
C ARG A 88 -15.00 23.82 17.84
N GLY A 89 -14.77 24.68 16.84
CA GLY A 89 -14.23 26.02 17.06
C GLY A 89 -12.73 26.09 17.31
N ARG A 90 -12.00 24.97 17.15
CA ARG A 90 -10.54 24.99 17.07
C ARG A 90 -10.07 25.59 15.74
N ASP A 91 -8.88 26.17 15.77
CA ASP A 91 -8.24 26.70 14.57
C ASP A 91 -8.02 25.59 13.52
N PRO A 92 -8.01 25.96 12.22
CA PRO A 92 -7.61 25.04 11.16
C PRO A 92 -6.23 24.45 11.41
N LYS A 93 -6.05 23.19 11.03
CA LYS A 93 -4.76 22.50 11.12
C LYS A 93 -4.10 22.50 9.75
N GLU A 94 -2.88 23.01 9.68
CA GLU A 94 -2.06 22.96 8.48
C GLU A 94 -1.21 21.69 8.47
N ILE A 95 -1.25 20.97 7.35
CA ILE A 95 -0.48 19.74 7.13
C ILE A 95 0.31 19.91 5.84
N THR A 96 1.62 19.70 5.91
CA THR A 96 2.45 19.68 4.71
C THR A 96 2.23 18.39 3.93
N LEU A 97 2.19 18.47 2.60
CA LEU A 97 2.07 17.28 1.75
C LEU A 97 3.26 16.34 1.92
N LYS A 98 4.44 16.89 2.21
CA LYS A 98 5.64 16.10 2.54
C LYS A 98 5.46 15.28 3.81
N ASN A 99 4.80 15.82 4.86
CA ASN A 99 4.52 15.04 6.07
C ASN A 99 3.48 13.94 5.80
N LEU A 100 2.39 14.28 5.10
CA LEU A 100 1.38 13.30 4.67
C LEU A 100 2.01 12.13 3.89
N SER A 101 2.85 12.47 2.91
CA SER A 101 3.50 11.48 2.06
C SER A 101 4.47 10.58 2.84
N LYS A 102 5.19 11.12 3.83
CA LYS A 102 6.04 10.32 4.73
C LYS A 102 5.24 9.27 5.51
N ILE A 103 4.08 9.65 6.04
CA ILE A 103 3.19 8.74 6.78
C ILE A 103 2.71 7.61 5.85
N ILE A 104 2.19 7.97 4.67
CA ILE A 104 1.70 6.99 3.68
C ILE A 104 2.83 6.06 3.22
N HIS A 105 4.00 6.63 2.91
CA HIS A 105 5.16 5.88 2.45
C HIS A 105 5.60 4.83 3.47
N ALA A 106 5.69 5.17 4.75
CA ALA A 106 6.08 4.23 5.79
C ALA A 106 5.16 3.01 5.81
N ARG A 107 3.83 3.21 5.78
CA ARG A 107 2.87 2.10 5.77
C ARG A 107 2.89 1.29 4.49
N VAL A 108 3.03 1.94 3.33
CA VAL A 108 3.12 1.24 2.04
C VAL A 108 4.37 0.39 1.96
N VAL A 109 5.51 0.87 2.46
CA VAL A 109 6.75 0.08 2.57
C VAL A 109 6.51 -1.17 3.41
N GLU A 110 5.90 -1.04 4.59
CA GLU A 110 5.58 -2.20 5.44
C GLU A 110 4.68 -3.21 4.73
N ILE A 111 3.62 -2.76 4.03
CA ILE A 111 2.72 -3.66 3.27
C ILE A 111 3.50 -4.39 2.18
N VAL A 112 4.33 -3.68 1.40
CA VAL A 112 5.12 -4.27 0.31
C VAL A 112 6.19 -5.22 0.85
N GLU A 113 6.80 -4.94 1.99
CA GLU A 113 7.74 -5.83 2.65
C GLU A 113 7.08 -7.15 3.06
N GLN A 114 5.85 -7.12 3.60
CA GLN A 114 5.09 -8.34 3.90
C GLN A 114 4.79 -9.16 2.64
N VAL A 115 4.37 -8.50 1.55
CA VAL A 115 4.18 -9.16 0.25
C VAL A 115 5.48 -9.78 -0.25
N TYR A 116 6.61 -9.08 -0.11
CA TYR A 116 7.91 -9.58 -0.55
C TYR A 116 8.39 -10.78 0.27
N VAL A 117 8.17 -10.78 1.58
CA VAL A 117 8.44 -11.93 2.45
C VAL A 117 7.62 -13.14 2.01
N GLU A 118 6.34 -12.95 1.69
CA GLU A 118 5.46 -14.01 1.23
C GLU A 118 5.93 -14.63 -0.10
N ILE A 119 6.30 -13.78 -1.07
CA ILE A 119 6.86 -14.23 -2.36
C ILE A 119 8.17 -15.01 -2.15
N LYS A 120 9.04 -14.56 -1.24
CA LYS A 120 10.27 -15.28 -0.89
C LYS A 120 9.99 -16.65 -0.29
N ASN A 121 9.05 -16.73 0.65
CA ASN A 121 8.68 -17.98 1.30
C ASN A 121 8.16 -19.00 0.28
N TYR A 122 7.28 -18.59 -0.64
CA TYR A 122 6.86 -19.41 -1.76
C TYR A 122 8.05 -19.90 -2.61
N GLY A 123 8.98 -19.01 -2.97
CA GLY A 123 10.17 -19.36 -3.76
C GLY A 123 11.12 -20.36 -3.08
N HIS A 124 11.14 -20.39 -1.74
CA HIS A 124 11.90 -21.38 -0.97
C HIS A 124 11.26 -22.77 -0.96
N GLU A 125 9.95 -22.89 -1.21
CA GLU A 125 9.26 -24.18 -1.30
C GLU A 125 9.55 -24.91 -2.64
N GLU A 126 9.83 -24.19 -3.73
CA GLU A 126 10.16 -24.82 -5.04
C GLU A 126 11.54 -25.54 -5.01
N GLN A 127 12.50 -25.11 -4.19
CA GLN A 127 13.83 -25.74 -4.11
C GLN A 127 13.85 -26.96 -3.17
N LYS A 128 13.21 -28.07 -3.56
CA LYS A 128 13.54 -29.40 -2.97
C LYS A 128 13.08 -30.63 -3.77
N LYS A 129 12.98 -30.56 -5.10
CA LYS A 129 13.05 -31.80 -5.90
C LYS A 129 14.51 -32.11 -6.22
N LYS A 130 15.20 -32.75 -5.26
CA LYS A 130 16.42 -33.50 -5.58
C LYS A 130 16.04 -34.55 -6.62
N LEU A 131 16.56 -34.40 -7.83
CA LEU A 131 16.60 -35.48 -8.82
C LEU A 131 17.50 -36.56 -8.24
N ILE A 132 16.88 -37.64 -7.76
CA ILE A 132 17.49 -38.97 -7.65
C ILE A 132 17.34 -39.65 -8.99
#